data_AF-A0A448XTC8-F1
#
_entry.id   AF-A0A448XTC8-F1
#
_cell.length_a   1.000
_cell.length_b   1.000
_cell.length_c   1.000
_cell.angle_alpha   90.00
_cell.angle_beta   90.00
_cell.angle_gamma   90.00
#
_symmetry.space_group_name_H-M   'P 1'
#
loop_
_entity.id
_entity.type
_entity.pdbx_description
1 polymer ?
#
loop_
_entity_poly.entity_id
_entity_poly.type
_entity_poly.pdbx_seq_one_letter_code
_entity_poly.pdbx_strand_id
1 'polypeptide(L)'
;MSEKIVLEATFNPSVKTYWLVSLLLFSTLIVIGIPLLVLSIPIFYLISSKMIAAMSAIITERKLIVKKGIFNKEEKTIPLEKITDVAMTQGPLMRMFNLYRLSFETAGQSAQGALVSLIGIEDAINFRETILSQKDKAVQGNRYTAELETNTKDDFALLLQSTQRIEALLEKLVNSK
;
A
#
# COMPACT_ATOMS: atom_id res chain seq x y z
N MET A 1 -5.21 -15.33 -15.23
CA MET A 1 -4.04 -14.43 -15.33
C MET A 1 -3.36 -14.44 -13.97
N SER A 2 -2.20 -15.08 -13.87
CA SER A 2 -1.39 -15.08 -12.65
C SER A 2 -0.83 -13.67 -12.44
N GLU A 3 -1.39 -12.91 -11.50
CA GLU A 3 -0.85 -11.60 -11.12
C GLU A 3 0.60 -11.79 -10.65
N LYS A 4 1.56 -11.10 -11.29
CA LYS A 4 2.99 -11.17 -10.93
C LYS A 4 3.18 -10.58 -9.54
N ILE A 5 3.63 -11.42 -8.61
CA ILE A 5 4.04 -11.01 -7.27
C ILE A 5 5.40 -10.32 -7.42
N VAL A 6 5.46 -9.05 -7.04
CA VAL A 6 6.68 -8.23 -7.14
C VAL A 6 7.54 -8.41 -5.90
N LEU A 7 6.93 -8.53 -4.72
CA LEU A 7 7.64 -8.69 -3.46
C LEU A 7 6.74 -9.31 -2.38
N GLU A 8 7.24 -10.33 -1.68
CA GLU A 8 6.65 -10.83 -0.44
C GLU A 8 7.43 -10.24 0.74
N ALA A 9 6.76 -9.49 1.61
CA ALA A 9 7.40 -9.02 2.83
C ALA A 9 7.57 -10.18 3.82
N THR A 10 8.82 -10.50 4.16
CA THR A 10 9.17 -11.35 5.29
C THR A 10 9.06 -10.55 6.58
N PHE A 11 8.36 -11.11 7.58
CA PHE A 11 8.23 -10.49 8.89
C PHE A 11 9.35 -10.99 9.79
N ASN A 12 10.15 -10.06 10.32
CA ASN A 12 11.28 -10.39 11.17
C ASN A 12 10.80 -10.91 12.54
N PRO A 13 11.36 -12.02 13.06
CA PRO A 13 11.01 -12.55 14.38
C PRO A 13 11.27 -11.57 15.54
N SER A 14 12.00 -10.48 15.34
CA SER A 14 12.29 -9.45 16.34
C SER A 14 11.05 -8.71 16.87
N VAL A 15 9.90 -8.81 16.18
CA VAL A 15 8.60 -8.33 16.71
C VAL A 15 8.24 -9.04 18.01
N LYS A 16 8.63 -10.32 18.15
CA LYS A 16 8.42 -11.11 19.38
C LYS A 16 9.11 -10.46 20.58
N THR A 17 10.39 -10.12 20.40
CA THR A 17 11.23 -9.53 21.45
C THR A 17 10.75 -8.13 21.81
N TYR A 18 10.34 -7.33 20.80
CA TYR A 18 9.77 -6.00 21.04
C TYR A 18 8.53 -6.02 21.91
N TRP A 19 7.55 -6.89 21.61
CA TRP A 19 6.34 -6.95 22.43
C TRP A 19 6.62 -7.54 23.83
N LEU A 20 7.52 -8.53 23.94
CA LEU A 20 7.89 -9.10 25.23
C LEU A 20 8.56 -8.05 26.12
N VAL A 21 9.49 -7.26 25.58
CA VAL A 21 10.12 -6.17 26.33
C VAL A 21 9.13 -5.05 26.66
N SER A 22 8.19 -4.72 25.76
CA SER A 22 7.13 -3.75 26.06
C SER A 22 6.22 -4.23 27.21
N LEU A 23 5.89 -5.52 27.26
CA LEU A 23 5.14 -6.13 28.36
C LEU A 23 5.96 -6.13 29.66
N LEU A 24 7.24 -6.46 29.58
CA LEU A 24 8.15 -6.51 30.71
C LEU A 24 8.38 -5.11 31.31
N LEU A 25 8.49 -4.07 30.47
CA LEU A 25 8.58 -2.68 30.91
C LEU A 25 7.30 -2.22 31.62
N PHE A 26 6.13 -2.56 31.08
CA PHE A 26 4.84 -2.24 31.72
C PHE A 26 4.64 -3.00 33.03
N SER A 27 5.02 -4.28 33.06
CA SER A 27 4.88 -5.14 34.24
C SER A 27 5.83 -4.75 35.36
N THR A 28 7.07 -4.34 35.06
CA THR A 28 8.01 -3.84 36.07
C THR A 28 7.59 -2.51 36.69
N LEU A 29 6.83 -1.68 35.97
CA LEU A 29 6.27 -0.44 36.51
C LEU A 29 5.12 -0.69 37.51
N ILE A 30 4.49 -1.86 37.45
CA ILE A 30 3.36 -2.25 38.29
C ILE A 30 3.86 -3.28 39.31
N VAL A 31 3.97 -2.92 40.59
CA VAL A 31 4.47 -3.82 41.66
C VAL A 31 3.69 -5.15 41.74
N ILE A 32 2.41 -5.16 41.31
CA ILE A 32 1.54 -6.35 41.19
C ILE A 32 1.93 -7.30 40.02
N GLY A 33 2.74 -6.87 39.06
CA GLY A 33 3.04 -7.59 37.81
C GLY A 33 4.03 -8.75 37.94
N ILE A 34 4.76 -8.86 39.05
CA ILE A 34 5.87 -9.83 39.23
C ILE A 34 5.38 -11.30 39.16
N PRO A 35 4.28 -11.71 39.83
CA PRO A 35 3.75 -13.08 39.69
C PRO A 35 3.16 -13.36 38.30
N LEU A 36 2.58 -12.34 37.66
CA LEU A 36 1.98 -12.43 36.33
C LEU A 36 3.05 -12.61 35.23
N LEU A 37 4.25 -12.06 35.47
CA LEU A 37 5.39 -12.07 34.54
C LEU A 37 5.83 -13.49 34.19
N VAL A 38 5.99 -14.35 35.19
CA VAL A 38 6.46 -15.75 35.02
C VAL A 38 5.48 -16.57 34.18
N LEU A 39 4.18 -16.34 34.35
CA LEU A 39 3.14 -17.05 33.59
C LEU A 39 2.93 -16.47 32.18
N SER A 40 3.19 -15.17 31.99
CA SER A 40 2.98 -14.48 30.71
C SER A 40 3.98 -14.89 29.63
N ILE A 41 5.26 -15.12 29.97
CA ILE A 41 6.33 -15.41 29.02
C ILE A 41 6.02 -16.60 28.07
N PRO A 42 5.62 -17.80 28.56
CA PRO A 42 5.34 -18.93 27.68
C PRO A 42 4.10 -18.72 26.80
N ILE A 43 3.03 -18.12 27.35
CA ILE A 43 1.81 -17.76 26.62
C ILE A 43 2.11 -16.75 25.51
N PHE A 44 2.95 -15.77 25.81
CA PHE A 44 3.31 -14.70 24.90
C PHE A 44 4.17 -15.19 23.73
N TYR A 45 5.10 -16.11 24.00
CA TYR A 45 5.91 -16.75 22.96
C TYR A 45 5.05 -17.56 21.98
N LEU A 46 4.07 -18.30 22.49
CA LEU A 46 3.10 -19.06 21.70
C LEU A 46 2.20 -18.17 20.83
N ILE A 47 1.60 -17.12 21.41
CA ILE A 47 0.75 -16.17 20.68
C ILE A 47 1.56 -15.46 19.59
N SER A 48 2.77 -15.00 19.90
CA SER A 48 3.57 -14.18 18.99
C SER A 48 4.06 -14.96 17.78
N SER A 49 4.40 -16.25 17.96
CA SER A 49 4.76 -17.12 16.84
C SER A 49 3.60 -17.32 15.86
N LYS A 50 2.40 -17.48 16.39
CA LYS A 50 1.19 -17.69 15.58
C LYS A 50 0.72 -16.38 14.93
N MET A 51 0.98 -15.22 15.57
CA MET A 51 0.66 -13.89 15.03
C MET A 51 1.51 -13.54 13.81
N ILE A 52 2.82 -13.78 13.88
CA ILE A 52 3.75 -13.50 12.77
C ILE A 52 3.45 -14.42 11.58
N ALA A 53 3.17 -15.70 11.82
CA ALA A 53 2.75 -16.62 10.77
C ALA A 53 1.40 -16.25 10.13
N ALA A 54 0.57 -15.47 10.82
CA ALA A 54 -0.72 -15.01 10.34
C ALA A 54 -0.67 -13.61 9.69
N MET A 55 0.51 -13.00 9.61
CA MET A 55 0.73 -11.74 8.91
C MET A 55 1.47 -12.00 7.60
N SER A 56 0.86 -11.65 6.48
CA SER A 56 1.51 -11.65 5.16
C SER A 56 1.17 -10.35 4.45
N ALA A 57 2.17 -9.72 3.85
CA ALA A 57 1.99 -8.55 3.02
C ALA A 57 2.62 -8.85 1.66
N ILE A 58 1.78 -8.83 0.63
CA ILE A 58 2.14 -9.17 -0.74
C ILE A 58 1.96 -7.91 -1.59
N ILE A 59 3.02 -7.49 -2.27
CA ILE A 59 2.95 -6.43 -3.27
C ILE A 59 2.79 -7.06 -4.65
N THR A 60 1.70 -6.68 -5.32
CA THR A 60 1.44 -6.96 -6.73
C THR A 60 1.68 -5.69 -7.55
N GLU A 61 1.82 -5.80 -8.88
CA GLU A 61 2.03 -4.66 -9.80
C GLU A 61 0.99 -3.52 -9.67
N ARG A 62 -0.24 -3.81 -9.19
CA ARG A 62 -1.33 -2.82 -9.11
C ARG A 62 -1.94 -2.66 -7.72
N LYS A 63 -1.67 -3.59 -6.80
CA LYS A 63 -2.36 -3.70 -5.51
C LYS A 63 -1.41 -4.14 -4.42
N LEU A 64 -1.62 -3.62 -3.22
CA LEU A 64 -1.03 -4.09 -1.99
C LEU A 64 -2.07 -4.95 -1.27
N ILE A 65 -1.74 -6.23 -1.03
CA ILE A 65 -2.59 -7.16 -0.29
C ILE A 65 -1.98 -7.34 1.09
N VAL A 66 -2.71 -6.92 2.11
CA VAL A 66 -2.32 -7.05 3.51
C VAL A 66 -3.25 -8.04 4.20
N LYS A 67 -2.68 -9.13 4.71
CA LYS A 67 -3.41 -10.13 5.49
C LYS A 67 -2.92 -10.09 6.92
N LYS A 68 -3.85 -9.95 7.87
CA LYS A 68 -3.57 -9.91 9.30
C LYS A 68 -4.61 -10.71 10.07
N GLY A 69 -4.15 -11.48 11.07
CA GLY A 69 -5.00 -11.98 12.15
C GLY A 69 -5.02 -13.50 12.25
N ILE A 70 -4.98 -13.98 13.50
CA ILE A 70 -4.96 -15.41 13.83
C ILE A 70 -6.38 -15.96 13.99
N PHE A 71 -7.24 -15.19 14.67
CA PHE A 71 -8.62 -15.58 14.99
C PHE A 71 -9.62 -14.94 14.03
N ASN A 72 -9.50 -13.63 13.79
CA ASN A 72 -10.23 -12.91 12.75
C ASN A 72 -9.26 -12.57 11.63
N LYS A 73 -9.33 -13.32 10.53
CA LYS A 73 -8.52 -13.06 9.33
C LYS A 73 -9.08 -11.84 8.62
N GLU A 74 -8.38 -10.72 8.71
CA GLU A 74 -8.67 -9.52 7.93
C GLU A 74 -7.74 -9.48 6.72
N GLU A 75 -8.33 -9.52 5.54
CA GLU A 75 -7.64 -9.31 4.27
C GLU A 75 -8.05 -7.94 3.72
N LYS A 76 -7.09 -7.03 3.58
CA LYS A 76 -7.29 -5.71 3.00
C LYS A 76 -6.50 -5.60 1.70
N THR A 77 -7.22 -5.40 0.61
CA THR A 77 -6.65 -5.17 -0.72
C THR A 77 -6.74 -3.68 -1.02
N ILE A 78 -5.59 -3.03 -1.09
CA ILE A 78 -5.46 -1.59 -1.34
C ILE A 78 -4.86 -1.40 -2.74
N PRO A 79 -5.60 -0.83 -3.71
CA PRO A 79 -5.02 -0.44 -4.98
C PRO A 79 -3.90 0.59 -4.78
N LEU A 80 -2.78 0.44 -5.48
CA LEU A 80 -1.63 1.36 -5.34
C LEU A 80 -1.98 2.80 -5.68
N GLU A 81 -2.90 3.00 -6.62
CA GLU A 81 -3.48 4.30 -7.02
C GLU A 81 -4.24 5.02 -5.90
N LYS A 82 -4.75 4.28 -4.91
CA LYS A 82 -5.50 4.85 -3.77
C LYS A 82 -4.61 5.22 -2.61
N ILE A 83 -3.34 4.82 -2.61
CA ILE A 83 -2.38 5.14 -1.56
C ILE A 83 -1.96 6.60 -1.71
N THR A 84 -2.30 7.42 -0.72
CA THR A 84 -1.97 8.85 -0.71
C THR A 84 -0.63 9.10 -0.05
N ASP A 85 -0.38 8.45 1.08
CA ASP A 85 0.87 8.58 1.82
C ASP A 85 1.33 7.24 2.41
N VAL A 86 2.64 7.10 2.54
CA VAL A 86 3.32 5.97 3.17
C VAL A 86 4.25 6.50 4.25
N ALA A 87 3.72 6.58 5.47
CA ALA A 87 4.45 7.04 6.63
C ALA A 87 5.26 5.89 7.25
N MET A 88 6.55 6.14 7.49
CA MET A 88 7.43 5.23 8.21
C MET A 88 7.70 5.78 9.60
N THR A 89 7.35 5.03 10.65
CA THR A 89 7.53 5.45 12.04
C THR A 89 8.36 4.42 12.80
N GLN A 90 9.23 4.92 13.69
CA GLN A 90 10.11 4.09 14.51
C GLN A 90 10.20 4.69 15.92
N GLY A 91 9.63 3.99 16.90
CA GLY A 91 9.77 4.35 18.32
C GLY A 91 11.14 3.95 18.90
N PRO A 92 11.51 4.45 20.09
CA PRO A 92 12.79 4.12 20.75
C PRO A 92 13.00 2.61 20.96
N LEU A 93 11.96 1.92 21.42
CA LEU A 93 12.00 0.47 21.62
C LEU A 93 12.06 -0.28 20.28
N MET A 94 11.40 0.24 19.23
CA MET A 94 11.46 -0.35 17.88
C MET A 94 12.86 -0.21 17.27
N ARG A 95 13.56 0.89 17.56
CA ARG A 95 14.92 1.16 17.10
C ARG A 95 15.92 0.14 17.64
N MET A 96 15.77 -0.29 18.90
CA MET A 96 16.63 -1.32 19.48
C MET A 96 16.46 -2.70 18.82
N PHE A 97 15.27 -3.00 18.31
CA PHE A 97 14.98 -4.26 17.62
C PHE A 97 15.02 -4.14 16.09
N ASN A 98 15.52 -3.02 15.56
CA ASN A 98 15.54 -2.70 14.14
C ASN A 98 14.18 -2.89 13.43
N LEU A 99 13.09 -2.56 14.12
CA LEU A 99 11.73 -2.66 13.61
C LEU A 99 11.24 -1.32 13.10
N TYR A 100 10.46 -1.36 12.02
CA TYR A 100 9.78 -0.21 11.46
C TYR A 100 8.27 -0.48 11.41
N ARG A 101 7.50 0.58 11.60
CA ARG A 101 6.06 0.59 11.31
C ARG A 101 5.84 1.36 10.01
N LEU A 102 5.25 0.71 9.02
CA LEU A 102 4.75 1.34 7.81
C LEU A 102 3.24 1.55 7.96
N SER A 103 2.81 2.79 7.79
CA SER A 103 1.40 3.19 7.80
C SER A 103 1.03 3.69 6.42
N PHE A 104 -0.02 3.10 5.85
CA PHE A 104 -0.54 3.45 4.55
C PHE A 104 -1.82 4.25 4.74
N GLU A 105 -1.87 5.43 4.16
CA GLU A 105 -3.09 6.23 4.07
C GLU A 105 -3.73 6.03 2.70
N THR A 106 -5.06 5.87 2.69
CA THR A 106 -5.82 5.62 1.47
C THR A 106 -6.92 6.66 1.29
N ALA A 107 -7.07 7.16 0.05
CA ALA A 107 -8.12 8.08 -0.30
C ALA A 107 -9.51 7.40 -0.28
N GLY A 108 -10.48 8.04 0.38
CA GLY A 108 -11.90 7.66 0.29
C GLY A 108 -12.39 6.61 1.30
N GLN A 109 -11.63 6.28 2.35
CA GLN A 109 -12.15 5.50 3.48
C GLN A 109 -12.24 6.33 4.76
N SER A 110 -13.24 6.03 5.60
CA SER A 110 -13.41 6.63 6.92
C SER A 110 -12.22 6.29 7.83
N ALA A 111 -11.88 7.17 8.79
CA ALA A 111 -10.65 7.17 9.59
C ALA A 111 -10.17 5.81 10.15
N GLN A 112 -11.07 4.89 10.53
CA GLN A 112 -10.71 3.56 11.05
C GLN A 112 -10.34 2.54 9.95
N GLY A 113 -10.81 2.73 8.71
CA GLY A 113 -10.53 1.86 7.58
C GLY A 113 -9.31 2.29 6.77
N ALA A 114 -9.08 3.60 6.70
CA ALA A 114 -8.13 4.26 5.80
C ALA A 114 -6.66 4.04 6.16
N LEU A 115 -6.37 3.82 7.44
CA LEU A 115 -5.01 3.63 7.96
C LEU A 115 -4.74 2.14 8.19
N VAL A 116 -3.96 1.54 7.29
CA VAL A 116 -3.42 0.19 7.48
C VAL A 116 -1.98 0.32 7.94
N SER A 117 -1.67 -0.18 9.14
CA SER A 117 -0.29 -0.20 9.64
C SER A 117 0.25 -1.62 9.76
N LEU A 118 1.48 -1.77 9.29
CA LEU A 118 2.27 -2.98 9.28
C LEU A 118 3.51 -2.75 10.13
N ILE A 119 3.87 -3.71 10.99
CA ILE A 119 5.02 -3.63 11.88
C ILE A 119 5.95 -4.80 11.57
N GLY A 120 7.25 -4.53 11.53
CA GLY A 120 8.28 -5.58 11.53
C GLY A 120 8.50 -6.25 10.18
N ILE A 121 8.26 -5.51 9.10
CA ILE A 121 8.77 -5.87 7.78
C ILE A 121 10.30 -5.79 7.86
N GLU A 122 10.97 -6.89 7.51
CA GLU A 122 12.43 -7.05 7.64
C GLU A 122 13.21 -5.99 6.84
N ASP A 123 12.69 -5.61 5.67
CA ASP A 123 13.24 -4.56 4.83
C ASP A 123 12.17 -3.50 4.49
N ALA A 124 11.72 -2.79 5.53
CA ALA A 124 10.68 -1.78 5.39
C ALA A 124 11.05 -0.63 4.43
N ILE A 125 12.36 -0.34 4.28
CA ILE A 125 12.87 0.71 3.40
C ILE A 125 12.70 0.29 1.94
N ASN A 126 13.19 -0.90 1.58
CA ASN A 126 13.05 -1.45 0.23
C ASN A 126 11.58 -1.70 -0.12
N PHE A 127 10.78 -2.16 0.85
CA PHE A 127 9.34 -2.33 0.67
C PHE A 127 8.64 -1.01 0.32
N ARG A 128 8.99 0.09 1.02
CA ARG A 128 8.47 1.44 0.73
C ARG A 128 8.89 1.92 -0.66
N GLU A 129 10.17 1.78 -1.01
CA GLU A 129 10.66 2.20 -2.34
C GLU A 129 10.03 1.39 -3.47
N THR A 130 9.84 0.09 -3.28
CA THR A 130 9.15 -0.77 -4.23
C THR A 130 7.71 -0.30 -4.44
N ILE A 131 6.97 0.04 -3.38
CA ILE A 131 5.61 0.57 -3.49
C ILE A 131 5.58 1.91 -4.25
N LEU A 132 6.49 2.82 -3.92
CA LEU A 132 6.55 4.14 -4.57
C LEU A 132 6.89 4.02 -6.06
N SER A 133 7.86 3.18 -6.41
CA SER A 133 8.23 2.96 -7.81
C SER A 133 7.11 2.31 -8.63
N GLN A 134 6.35 1.39 -8.03
CA GLN A 134 5.20 0.78 -8.70
C GLN A 134 4.03 1.76 -8.84
N LYS A 135 3.77 2.60 -7.83
CA LYS A 135 2.79 3.70 -7.92
C LYS A 135 3.14 4.64 -9.07
N ASP A 136 4.41 5.03 -9.19
CA ASP A 136 4.84 5.96 -10.24
C ASP A 136 4.70 5.35 -11.64
N LYS A 137 5.03 4.05 -11.80
CA LYS A 137 4.80 3.32 -13.06
C LYS A 137 3.31 3.23 -13.41
N ALA A 138 2.45 2.94 -12.44
CA ALA A 138 1.00 2.87 -12.64
C ALA A 138 0.42 4.24 -13.04
N VAL A 139 0.86 5.32 -12.39
CA VAL A 139 0.43 6.68 -12.71
C VAL A 139 0.93 7.11 -14.09
N GLN A 140 2.19 6.84 -14.44
CA GLN A 140 2.71 7.18 -15.77
C GLN A 140 2.00 6.42 -16.87
N GLY A 141 1.79 5.10 -16.73
CA GLY A 141 1.04 4.31 -17.73
C GLY A 141 -0.37 4.84 -17.97
N ASN A 142 -1.05 5.29 -16.90
CA ASN A 142 -2.38 5.89 -17.02
C ASN A 142 -2.35 7.28 -17.70
N ARG A 143 -1.31 8.08 -17.44
CA ARG A 143 -1.11 9.39 -18.09
C ARG A 143 -0.81 9.26 -19.58
N TYR A 144 0.07 8.33 -19.96
CA TYR A 144 0.36 8.04 -21.37
C TYR A 144 -0.90 7.61 -22.14
N THR A 145 -1.74 6.77 -21.53
CA THR A 145 -2.99 6.31 -22.15
C THR A 145 -3.99 7.47 -22.30
N ALA A 146 -4.09 8.34 -21.29
CA ALA A 146 -4.95 9.53 -21.35
C ALA A 146 -4.47 10.55 -22.41
N GLU A 147 -3.16 10.80 -22.51
CA GLU A 147 -2.58 11.71 -23.52
C GLU A 147 -2.80 11.20 -24.95
N LEU A 148 -2.65 9.89 -25.18
CA LEU A 148 -2.93 9.28 -26.48
C LEU A 148 -4.40 9.42 -26.88
N GLU A 149 -5.33 9.20 -25.94
CA GLU A 149 -6.77 9.36 -26.21
C GLU A 149 -7.17 10.82 -26.49
N THR A 150 -6.58 11.79 -25.79
CA THR A 150 -6.83 13.21 -26.05
C THR A 150 -6.27 13.65 -27.40
N ASN A 151 -5.02 13.27 -27.71
CA ASN A 151 -4.37 13.68 -28.95
C ASN A 151 -5.08 13.06 -30.18
N THR A 152 -5.51 11.80 -30.07
CA THR A 152 -6.30 11.13 -31.12
C THR A 152 -7.66 11.81 -31.33
N LYS A 153 -8.32 12.29 -30.26
CA LYS A 153 -9.59 13.03 -30.37
C LYS A 153 -9.39 14.40 -31.02
N ASP A 154 -8.32 15.11 -30.67
CA ASP A 154 -7.99 16.41 -31.24
C ASP A 154 -7.66 16.29 -32.74
N ASP A 155 -6.84 15.30 -33.11
CA ASP A 155 -6.54 15.00 -34.51
C ASP A 155 -7.80 14.67 -35.33
N PHE A 156 -8.71 13.86 -34.76
CA PHE A 156 -9.97 13.52 -35.41
C PHE A 156 -10.90 14.75 -35.56
N ALA A 157 -10.93 15.64 -34.57
CA ALA A 157 -11.69 16.88 -34.63
C ALA A 157 -11.15 17.82 -35.73
N LEU A 158 -9.83 17.91 -35.89
CA LEU A 158 -9.20 18.70 -36.97
C LEU A 158 -9.55 18.15 -38.36
N LEU A 159 -9.58 16.83 -38.52
CA LEU A 159 -9.99 16.20 -39.77
C LEU A 159 -11.45 16.51 -40.10
N LEU A 160 -12.36 16.40 -39.13
CA LEU A 160 -13.77 16.73 -39.33
C LEU A 160 -13.98 18.21 -39.69
N GLN A 161 -13.23 19.10 -39.06
CA GLN A 161 -13.27 20.53 -39.37
C GLN A 161 -12.76 20.80 -40.80
N SER A 162 -11.70 20.11 -41.21
CA SER A 162 -11.16 20.23 -42.57
C SER A 162 -12.18 19.76 -43.61
N THR A 163 -12.88 18.65 -43.38
CA THR A 163 -13.89 18.14 -44.32
C THR A 163 -15.09 19.08 -44.42
N GLN A 164 -15.60 19.59 -43.30
CA GLN A 164 -16.68 20.58 -43.27
C GLN A 164 -16.29 21.87 -44.03
N ARG A 165 -15.05 22.32 -43.86
CA ARG A 165 -14.55 23.51 -44.55
C ARG A 165 -14.49 23.31 -46.07
N ILE A 166 -14.10 22.12 -46.52
CA ILE A 166 -14.08 21.78 -47.96
C ILE A 166 -15.50 21.76 -48.52
N GLU A 167 -16.44 21.16 -47.80
CA GLU A 167 -17.85 21.09 -48.19
C GLU A 167 -18.47 22.49 -48.34
N ALA A 168 -18.24 23.38 -47.36
CA ALA A 168 -18.70 24.77 -47.43
C ALA A 168 -18.08 25.58 -48.60
N LEU A 169 -16.82 25.31 -48.95
CA LEU A 169 -16.16 25.93 -50.11
C LEU A 169 -16.74 25.41 -51.44
N LEU A 170 -17.09 24.12 -51.51
CA LEU A 170 -17.74 23.52 -52.67
C LEU A 170 -19.15 24.06 -52.89
N GLU A 171 -19.97 24.18 -51.83
CA GLU A 171 -21.30 24.80 -51.92
C GLU A 171 -21.24 26.24 -52.46
N LYS A 172 -20.26 27.02 -51.99
CA LYS A 172 -20.04 28.39 -52.50
C LYS A 172 -19.70 28.42 -53.99
N LEU A 173 -18.90 27.48 -54.48
CA LEU A 173 -18.53 27.39 -55.90
C LEU A 173 -19.70 26.93 -56.78
N VAL A 174 -20.55 26.03 -56.26
CA VAL A 174 -21.76 25.56 -56.97
C VAL A 174 -22.80 26.67 -57.09
N ASN A 175 -23.04 27.45 -56.03
CA ASN A 175 -24.01 28.56 -56.06
C ASN A 175 -23.50 29.83 -56.78
N SER A 176 -22.21 29.89 -57.10
CA SER A 176 -21.59 31.03 -57.80
C SER A 176 -21.65 30.90 -59.34
N LYS A 177 -22.31 29.88 -59.87
CA LYS A 177 -22.37 29.57 -61.31
C LYS A 177 -23.82 29.56 -61.79
#